data_AF-A0A0C6FP51-F1
#
_entry.id   AF-A0A0C6FP51-F1
#
_cell.length_a   1.000
_cell.length_b   1.000
_cell.length_c   1.000
_cell.angle_alpha   90.00
_cell.angle_beta   90.00
_cell.angle_gamma   90.00
#
_symmetry.space_group_name_H-M   'P 1'
#
loop_
_entity.id
_entity.type
_entity.pdbx_description
1 polymer ?
#
loop_
_entity_poly.entity_id
_entity_poly.type
_entity_poly.pdbx_seq_one_letter_code
_entity_poly.pdbx_strand_id
1 'polypeptide(L)'
;MALPTWPASLPPPVGQIGTLGTDALYDPPQETQFDDGPDRVRRRKLYDETPRKIVLKLTRDQFVIFRGFVRDTLNAGTRRFTAPVRQPDGRLGFRTCRIKGAVSEDDRGPHSVVSFTLIVKDW
;
A
#
# COMPACT_ATOMS: atom_id res chain seq x y z
N MET A 1 3.08 -5.38 -20.03
CA MET A 1 1.73 -4.81 -19.84
C MET A 1 1.82 -3.63 -18.90
N ALA A 2 1.16 -2.51 -19.21
CA ALA A 2 1.12 -1.35 -18.35
C ALA A 2 0.36 -1.66 -17.05
N LEU A 3 0.89 -1.20 -15.92
CA LEU A 3 0.17 -1.31 -14.64
C LEU A 3 -0.98 -0.29 -14.64
N PRO A 4 -2.17 -0.64 -14.13
CA PRO A 4 -3.22 0.34 -13.91
C PRO A 4 -2.72 1.45 -12.98
N THR A 5 -3.20 2.66 -13.20
CA THR A 5 -2.83 3.83 -12.40
C THR A 5 -3.95 4.16 -11.43
N TRP A 6 -3.59 4.60 -10.23
CA TRP A 6 -4.52 5.12 -9.25
C TRP A 6 -5.37 6.25 -9.87
N PRO A 7 -6.70 6.19 -9.78
CA PRO A 7 -7.57 7.21 -10.38
C PRO A 7 -7.27 8.61 -9.83
N ALA A 8 -7.08 9.58 -10.72
CA ALA A 8 -6.77 10.97 -10.34
C ALA A 8 -7.92 11.68 -9.60
N SER A 9 -9.15 11.19 -9.74
CA SER A 9 -10.34 11.68 -9.03
C SER A 9 -10.40 11.24 -7.57
N LEU A 10 -9.59 10.25 -7.18
CA LEU A 10 -9.46 9.80 -5.80
C LEU A 10 -8.35 10.60 -5.11
N PRO A 11 -8.48 10.85 -3.80
CA PRO A 11 -7.37 11.40 -3.03
C PRO A 11 -6.14 10.49 -3.18
N PRO A 12 -4.92 11.06 -3.23
CA PRO A 12 -3.71 10.28 -3.24
C PRO A 12 -3.68 9.33 -2.03
N PRO A 13 -3.18 8.09 -2.17
CA PRO A 13 -3.09 7.13 -1.07
C PRO A 13 -1.93 7.46 -0.13
N VAL A 14 -1.87 8.72 0.30
CA VAL A 14 -1.12 9.18 1.45
C VAL A 14 -2.09 9.18 2.62
N GLY A 15 -1.89 8.25 3.56
CA GLY A 15 -2.68 8.19 4.78
C GLY A 15 -2.81 9.57 5.44
N GLN A 16 -3.89 9.77 6.18
CA GLN A 16 -4.09 11.02 6.91
C GLN A 16 -2.90 11.34 7.82
N ILE A 17 -2.62 12.62 8.02
CA ILE A 17 -1.58 13.11 8.94
C ILE A 17 -1.77 12.42 10.31
N GLY A 18 -0.72 11.78 10.82
CA GLY A 18 -0.75 11.00 12.07
C GLY A 18 -1.09 9.50 11.92
N THR A 19 -1.50 9.03 10.74
CA THR A 19 -1.72 7.60 10.45
C THR A 19 -0.60 6.95 9.63
N LEU A 20 0.36 7.77 9.18
CA LEU A 20 1.50 7.37 8.34
C LEU A 20 2.70 6.98 9.21
N GLY A 21 2.60 5.84 9.89
CA GLY A 21 3.75 5.13 10.45
C GLY A 21 3.99 3.84 9.64
N THR A 22 5.24 3.39 9.62
CA THR A 22 5.55 2.01 9.24
C THR A 22 5.90 1.27 10.52
N ASP A 23 5.31 0.09 10.76
CA ASP A 23 5.59 -0.69 11.97
C ASP A 23 7.05 -1.20 12.01
N ALA A 24 7.71 -1.31 10.86
CA ALA A 24 9.13 -1.68 10.75
C ALA A 24 9.79 -0.98 9.55
N LEU A 25 10.97 -0.39 9.73
CA LEU A 25 11.73 0.26 8.65
C LEU A 25 12.37 -0.74 7.67
N TYR A 26 12.57 -1.97 8.11
CA TYR A 26 13.11 -3.07 7.31
C TYR A 26 12.48 -4.39 7.76
N ASP A 27 12.34 -5.34 6.83
CA ASP A 27 12.05 -6.73 7.19
C ASP A 27 13.35 -7.32 7.82
N PRO A 28 13.31 -7.87 9.03
CA PRO A 28 14.51 -8.47 9.64
C PRO A 28 15.00 -9.63 8.76
N PRO A 29 16.32 -9.80 8.63
CA PRO A 29 16.88 -10.91 7.88
C PRO A 29 16.43 -12.25 8.47
N GLN A 30 16.16 -13.23 7.59
CA GLN A 30 15.90 -14.59 8.04
C GLN A 30 17.23 -15.23 8.45
N GLU A 31 17.45 -15.36 9.75
CA GLU A 31 18.56 -16.11 10.33
C GLU A 31 18.27 -17.60 10.21
N THR A 32 19.20 -18.34 9.60
CA THR A 32 19.19 -19.81 9.62
C THR A 32 20.40 -20.20 10.46
N GLN A 33 20.14 -20.66 11.68
CA GLN A 33 21.20 -21.11 12.59
C GLN A 33 21.92 -22.30 11.96
N PHE A 34 23.23 -22.14 11.74
CA PHE A 34 24.13 -23.25 11.41
C PHE A 34 24.92 -23.62 12.68
N ASP A 35 25.00 -24.92 12.98
CA ASP A 35 25.66 -25.43 14.20
C ASP A 35 27.18 -25.12 14.27
N ASP A 36 27.80 -24.66 13.17
CA ASP A 36 29.25 -24.41 13.14
C ASP A 36 29.66 -23.34 12.09
N GLY A 37 29.21 -22.10 12.26
CA GLY A 37 29.67 -20.96 11.45
C GLY A 37 28.82 -19.68 11.55
N PRO A 38 29.34 -18.52 11.10
CA PRO A 38 28.60 -17.26 11.12
C PRO A 38 27.33 -17.34 10.24
N ASP A 39 26.23 -16.79 10.75
CA ASP A 39 24.93 -16.84 10.10
C ASP A 39 24.97 -16.28 8.67
N ARG A 40 24.48 -17.08 7.72
CA ARG A 40 24.39 -16.66 6.32
C ARG A 40 23.16 -15.81 6.08
N VAL A 41 23.30 -14.50 6.27
CA VAL A 41 22.23 -13.53 6.00
C VAL A 41 22.03 -13.33 4.49
N ARG A 42 20.86 -13.66 3.95
CA ARG A 42 20.47 -13.34 2.56
C ARG A 42 19.18 -12.51 2.53
N ARG A 43 19.19 -11.41 1.80
CA ARG A 43 17.97 -10.64 1.50
C ARG A 43 17.09 -11.47 0.55
N ARG A 44 15.92 -11.90 1.02
CA ARG A 44 15.01 -12.77 0.26
C ARG A 44 14.32 -12.07 -0.92
N LYS A 45 14.27 -10.73 -0.93
CA LYS A 45 13.58 -9.93 -1.95
C LYS A 45 14.57 -8.98 -2.63
N LEU A 46 14.42 -8.82 -3.95
CA LEU A 46 15.18 -7.86 -4.77
C LEU A 46 14.81 -6.40 -4.49
N TYR A 47 13.69 -6.17 -3.79
CA TYR A 47 13.11 -4.86 -3.50
C TYR A 47 12.52 -4.86 -2.09
N ASP A 48 12.51 -3.70 -1.43
CA ASP A 48 11.81 -3.52 -0.16
C ASP A 48 10.30 -3.41 -0.40
N GLU A 49 9.54 -4.07 0.46
CA GLU A 49 8.09 -3.96 0.51
C GLU A 49 7.71 -3.30 1.84
N THR A 50 7.23 -2.07 1.78
CA THR A 50 6.84 -1.33 2.98
C THR A 50 5.32 -1.35 3.11
N PRO A 51 4.76 -2.09 4.10
CA PRO A 51 3.34 -2.02 4.39
C PRO A 51 2.99 -0.68 5.03
N ARG A 52 1.94 -0.04 4.54
CA ARG A 52 1.39 1.21 5.08
C ARG A 52 -0.10 1.06 5.30
N LYS A 53 -0.57 1.39 6.49
CA LYS A 53 -2.00 1.48 6.75
C LYS A 53 -2.51 2.81 6.16
N ILE A 54 -3.43 2.71 5.21
CA ILE A 54 -4.03 3.86 4.54
C ILE A 54 -5.48 3.98 5.00
N VAL A 55 -5.86 5.20 5.38
CA VAL A 55 -7.23 5.58 5.68
C VAL A 55 -7.59 6.76 4.79
N LEU A 56 -8.62 6.60 3.97
CA LEU A 56 -9.12 7.63 3.05
C LEU A 56 -10.56 7.98 3.40
N LYS A 57 -10.84 9.27 3.50
CA LYS A 57 -12.21 9.79 3.54
C LYS A 57 -12.64 10.13 2.12
N LEU A 58 -13.63 9.42 1.60
CA LEU A 58 -14.15 9.56 0.25
C LEU A 58 -15.56 10.17 0.28
N THR A 59 -15.90 10.97 -0.72
CA THR A 59 -17.31 11.26 -1.04
C THR A 59 -17.97 9.99 -1.60
N ARG A 60 -19.31 9.97 -1.73
CA ARG A 60 -20.01 8.81 -2.30
C ARG A 60 -19.62 8.52 -3.75
N ASP A 61 -19.48 9.56 -4.57
CA ASP A 61 -19.03 9.40 -5.95
C ASP A 61 -17.61 8.84 -6.02
N GLN A 62 -16.72 9.32 -5.15
CA GLN A 62 -15.36 8.79 -5.03
C GLN A 62 -15.36 7.34 -4.53
N PHE A 63 -16.25 6.97 -3.61
CA PHE A 63 -16.35 5.61 -3.13
C PHE A 63 -16.77 4.65 -4.23
N VAL A 64 -17.74 5.02 -5.09
CA VAL A 64 -18.14 4.21 -6.24
C VAL A 64 -16.97 3.99 -7.20
N ILE A 65 -16.20 5.05 -7.49
CA ILE A 65 -14.99 4.96 -8.33
C ILE A 65 -13.96 4.04 -7.68
N PHE A 66 -13.70 4.20 -6.39
CA PHE A 66 -12.75 3.37 -5.65
C PHE A 66 -13.17 1.90 -5.64
N ARG A 67 -14.46 1.61 -5.42
CA ARG A 67 -15.01 0.25 -5.44
C ARG A 67 -14.81 -0.41 -6.80
N GLY A 68 -15.13 0.29 -7.90
CA GLY A 68 -14.92 -0.21 -9.26
C GLY A 68 -13.43 -0.44 -9.56
N PHE A 69 -12.56 0.49 -9.16
CA PHE A 69 -11.12 0.32 -9.32
C PHE A 69 -10.59 -0.92 -8.58
N VAL A 70 -10.97 -1.12 -7.31
CA VAL A 70 -10.47 -2.25 -6.52
C VAL A 70 -11.05 -3.59 -7.01
N ARG A 71 -12.35 -3.65 -7.30
CA ARG A 71 -13.00 -4.89 -7.72
C ARG A 71 -12.67 -5.26 -9.16
N ASP A 72 -12.85 -4.32 -10.08
CA ASP A 72 -12.82 -4.61 -11.51
C ASP A 72 -11.40 -4.42 -12.08
N THR A 73 -10.75 -3.29 -11.80
CA THR A 73 -9.41 -3.00 -12.34
C THR A 73 -8.32 -3.81 -11.65
N LEU A 74 -8.36 -3.89 -10.31
CA LEU A 74 -7.38 -4.62 -9.51
C LEU A 74 -7.73 -6.10 -9.28
N ASN A 75 -8.85 -6.58 -9.82
CA ASN A 75 -9.35 -7.94 -9.61
C ASN A 75 -9.39 -8.30 -8.11
N ALA A 76 -10.20 -7.56 -7.36
CA ALA A 76 -10.31 -7.62 -5.90
C ALA A 76 -8.98 -7.42 -5.15
N GLY A 77 -8.14 -6.50 -5.63
CA GLY A 77 -6.86 -6.14 -4.98
C GLY A 77 -5.69 -7.11 -5.23
N THR A 78 -5.85 -8.10 -6.11
CA THR A 78 -4.79 -9.06 -6.45
C THR A 78 -3.71 -8.49 -7.37
N ARG A 79 -4.03 -7.45 -8.14
CA ARG A 79 -3.12 -6.82 -9.09
C ARG A 79 -2.29 -5.68 -8.49
N ARG A 80 -1.12 -5.46 -9.09
CA ARG A 80 -0.27 -4.29 -8.82
C ARG A 80 -0.78 -3.08 -9.59
N PHE A 81 -0.54 -1.89 -9.07
CA PHE A 81 -0.89 -0.62 -9.71
C PHE A 81 0.15 0.44 -9.40
N THR A 82 0.12 1.56 -10.12
CA THR A 82 0.97 2.72 -9.82
C THR A 82 0.16 3.77 -9.07
N ALA A 83 0.74 4.37 -8.04
CA ALA A 83 0.06 5.40 -7.26
C ALA A 83 1.03 6.45 -6.72
N PRO A 84 0.57 7.71 -6.55
CA PRO A 84 1.33 8.74 -5.88
C PRO A 84 1.37 8.46 -4.37
N VAL A 85 2.52 8.05 -3.87
CA VAL A 85 2.78 7.81 -2.45
C VAL A 85 3.81 8.81 -1.94
N ARG A 86 3.74 9.14 -0.65
CA ARG A 86 4.78 9.92 0.02
C ARG A 86 6.03 9.07 0.08
N GLN A 87 7.17 9.55 -0.40
CA GLN A 87 8.50 8.93 -0.39
C GLN A 87 9.25 9.23 0.92
N PRO A 88 10.42 8.61 1.19
CA PRO A 88 11.22 8.88 2.38
C PRO A 88 11.65 10.35 2.50
N ASP A 89 11.86 11.04 1.38
CA ASP A 89 12.17 12.47 1.31
C ASP A 89 10.97 13.38 1.64
N GLY A 90 9.81 12.79 1.93
CA GLY A 90 8.57 13.48 2.23
C GLY A 90 7.79 13.97 1.00
N ARG A 91 8.32 13.81 -0.21
CA ARG A 91 7.67 14.23 -1.46
C ARG A 91 6.71 13.17 -1.97
N LEU A 92 5.73 13.56 -2.78
CA LEU A 92 4.91 12.59 -3.50
C LEU A 92 5.66 12.10 -4.74
N GLY A 93 5.64 10.80 -4.99
CA GLY A 93 5.95 10.28 -6.31
C GLY A 93 5.32 8.94 -6.59
N PHE A 94 5.34 8.56 -7.87
CA PHE A 94 4.70 7.34 -8.33
C PHE A 94 5.55 6.13 -7.96
N ARG A 95 4.91 5.16 -7.31
CA ARG A 95 5.49 3.85 -6.99
C ARG A 95 4.55 2.74 -7.38
N THR A 96 5.12 1.55 -7.52
CA THR A 96 4.33 0.33 -7.70
C THR A 96 3.79 -0.09 -6.34
N CYS A 97 2.49 -0.25 -6.25
CA CYS A 97 1.79 -0.62 -5.05
C CYS A 97 0.92 -1.86 -5.25
N ARG A 98 0.54 -2.50 -4.14
CA ARG A 98 -0.53 -3.51 -4.09
C ARG A 98 -1.33 -3.34 -2.81
N ILE A 99 -2.62 -3.66 -2.85
CA ILE A 99 -3.42 -3.76 -1.62
C ILE A 99 -3.19 -5.16 -1.03
N LYS A 100 -2.94 -5.23 0.28
CA LYS A 100 -2.79 -6.50 1.02
C LYS A 100 -4.01 -6.70 1.92
N GLY A 101 -4.64 -7.85 1.77
CA GLY A 101 -5.81 -8.23 2.57
C GLY A 101 -7.08 -7.55 2.09
N ALA A 102 -8.06 -7.48 2.99
CA ALA A 102 -9.34 -6.86 2.72
C ALA A 102 -9.28 -5.33 2.82
N VAL A 103 -10.18 -4.69 2.09
CA VAL A 103 -10.47 -3.27 2.23
C VAL A 103 -11.70 -3.15 3.13
N SER A 104 -11.62 -2.35 4.19
CA SER A 104 -12.75 -2.05 5.05
C SER A 104 -13.41 -0.73 4.61
N GLU A 105 -14.73 -0.65 4.76
CA GLU A 105 -15.51 0.57 4.62
C GLU A 105 -16.25 0.84 5.93
N ASP A 106 -16.22 2.10 6.37
CA ASP A 106 -17.06 2.65 7.43
C ASP A 106 -17.94 3.76 6.81
N ASP A 107 -19.25 3.55 6.83
CA ASP A 107 -20.22 4.49 6.28
C ASP A 107 -20.49 5.62 7.29
N ARG A 108 -20.19 6.86 6.89
CA ARG A 108 -20.41 8.07 7.70
C ARG A 108 -21.35 9.05 7.03
N GLY A 109 -22.41 8.58 6.38
CA GLY A 109 -23.46 9.41 5.78
C GLY A 109 -23.02 10.00 4.44
N PRO A 110 -22.68 11.31 4.35
CA PRO A 110 -22.18 11.91 3.10
C PRO A 110 -20.80 11.42 2.67
N HIS A 111 -20.08 10.69 3.54
CA HIS A 111 -18.74 10.19 3.26
C HIS A 111 -18.60 8.71 3.61
N SER A 112 -17.77 7.99 2.87
CA SER A 112 -17.29 6.64 3.24
C SER A 112 -15.83 6.75 3.67
N VAL A 113 -15.49 6.18 4.82
CA VAL A 113 -14.10 6.06 5.29
C VAL A 113 -13.61 4.67 4.93
N VAL A 114 -12.60 4.61 4.07
CA VAL A 114 -12.03 3.35 3.59
C VAL A 114 -10.68 3.13 4.24
N SER A 115 -10.44 1.93 4.77
CA SER A 115 -9.14 1.56 5.32
C SER A 115 -8.59 0.29 4.67
N PHE A 116 -7.29 0.30 4.35
CA PHE A 116 -6.61 -0.85 3.76
C PHE A 116 -5.10 -0.79 3.98
N THR A 117 -4.43 -1.93 3.82
CA THR A 117 -2.98 -2.00 3.86
C THR A 117 -2.43 -1.88 2.44
N LEU A 118 -1.68 -0.82 2.18
CA LEU A 118 -0.96 -0.60 0.93
C LEU A 118 0.48 -1.08 1.08
N ILE A 119 0.90 -2.02 0.25
CA ILE A 119 2.31 -2.39 0.13
C ILE A 119 2.92 -1.53 -0.97
N VAL A 120 3.91 -0.73 -0.60
CA VAL A 120 4.71 0.06 -1.54
C VAL A 120 5.98 -0.72 -1.85
N LYS A 121 6.33 -0.84 -3.13
CA LYS A 121 7.63 -1.39 -3.55
C LYS A 121 8.67 -0.28 -3.68
N ASP A 122 9.91 -0.61 -3.32
CA ASP A 122 11.08 0.27 -3.44
C ASP A 122 10.91 1.57 -2.65
N TRP A 123 10.80 1.38 -1.33
CA TRP A 123 10.76 2.44 -0.33
C TRP A 123 12.15 3.01 -0.09
#